data_AF-A0A9D2VW13-F1
#
_entry.id   AF-A0A9D2VW13-F1
#
_cell.length_a   1.000
_cell.length_b   1.000
_cell.length_c   1.000
_cell.angle_alpha   90.00
_cell.angle_beta   90.00
_cell.angle_gamma   90.00
#
_symmetry.space_group_name_H-M   'P 1'
#
loop_
_entity.id
_entity.type
_entity.pdbx_description
1 polymer ?
#
loop_
_entity_poly.entity_id
_entity_poly.type
_entity_poly.pdbx_seq_one_letter_code
_entity_poly.pdbx_strand_id
1 'polypeptide(L)' 'AVTMDEMVEKFKANRGFVKACWCGDPECEGEVKYATGGAATRCLIEDEEMISDKCIWCGKPAKHMVYWGKSY' A
#
# COMPACT_ATOMS: atom_id res chain seq x y z
N ALA A 1 7.52 0.31 -2.67
CA ALA A 1 7.13 0.23 -4.09
C ALA A 1 6.54 1.57 -4.43
N VAL A 2 6.92 2.16 -5.55
CA VAL A 2 6.51 3.54 -5.85
C VAL A 2 5.23 3.59 -6.68
N THR A 3 4.82 2.48 -7.31
CA THR A 3 3.60 2.42 -8.12
C THR A 3 2.71 1.21 -7.81
N MET A 4 1.42 1.33 -8.15
CA MET A 4 0.44 0.24 -8.01
C MET A 4 0.82 -1.00 -8.82
N ASP A 5 1.38 -0.82 -10.00
CA ASP A 5 1.77 -1.93 -10.87
C ASP A 5 2.88 -2.77 -10.23
N GLU A 6 3.92 -2.12 -9.71
CA GLU A 6 4.99 -2.78 -8.95
C GLU A 6 4.47 -3.49 -7.70
N MET A 7 3.48 -2.91 -7.03
CA MET A 7 2.85 -3.51 -5.86
C MET A 7 2.10 -4.79 -6.24
N VAL A 8 1.31 -4.76 -7.31
CA VAL A 8 0.57 -5.92 -7.82
C VAL A 8 1.53 -7.02 -8.30
N GLU A 9 2.55 -6.67 -9.09
CA GLU A 9 3.61 -7.58 -9.53
C GLU A 9 4.30 -8.27 -8.34
N LYS A 10 4.63 -7.50 -7.30
CA LYS A 10 5.24 -8.06 -6.07
C LYS A 10 4.32 -9.05 -5.37
N PHE A 11 3.03 -8.73 -5.23
CA PHE A 11 2.06 -9.65 -4.61
C PHE A 11 1.69 -10.85 -5.47
N LYS A 12 1.84 -10.75 -6.80
CA LYS A 12 1.71 -11.89 -7.73
C LYS A 12 2.90 -12.82 -7.63
N ALA A 13 4.12 -12.27 -7.62
CA ALA A 13 5.35 -13.06 -7.61
C ALA A 13 5.65 -13.67 -6.23
N ASN A 14 5.40 -12.94 -5.13
CA ASN A 14 5.72 -13.38 -3.77
C ASN A 14 4.66 -12.93 -2.75
N ARG A 15 4.34 -13.80 -1.78
CA ARG A 15 3.54 -13.43 -0.61
C ARG A 15 4.43 -12.74 0.44
N GLY A 16 4.64 -11.45 0.28
CA GLY A 16 5.48 -10.64 1.17
C GLY A 16 4.76 -9.41 1.71
N PHE A 17 5.55 -8.46 2.21
CA PHE A 17 5.10 -7.13 2.59
C PHE A 17 5.66 -6.08 1.63
N VAL A 18 4.85 -5.08 1.31
CA VAL A 18 5.25 -3.95 0.46
C VAL A 18 5.07 -2.67 1.27
N LYS A 19 6.13 -1.87 1.43
CA LYS A 19 6.00 -0.51 1.95
C LYS A 19 5.42 0.40 0.87
N ALA A 20 4.32 1.08 1.17
CA ALA A 20 3.74 2.11 0.31
C ALA A 20 2.95 3.14 1.14
N CYS A 21 2.94 4.38 0.64
CA CYS A 21 2.27 5.50 1.29
C CYS A 21 0.76 5.47 1.06
N TRP A 22 0.00 5.82 2.09
CA TRP A 22 -1.46 5.77 2.11
C TRP A 22 -2.05 7.07 2.64
N CYS A 23 -3.17 7.49 2.07
CA CYS A 23 -3.88 8.70 2.48
C CYS A 23 -4.76 8.52 3.74
N GLY A 24 -4.90 7.30 4.27
CA GLY A 24 -5.77 7.01 5.41
C GLY A 24 -7.25 6.80 5.04
N ASP A 25 -7.55 6.69 3.73
CA ASP A 25 -8.91 6.54 3.23
C ASP A 25 -9.26 5.05 3.05
N PRO A 26 -10.29 4.54 3.73
CA PRO A 26 -10.70 3.13 3.63
C PRO A 26 -11.15 2.74 2.22
N GLU A 27 -11.66 3.68 1.41
CA GLU A 27 -11.98 3.40 0.00
C GLU A 27 -10.71 3.05 -0.77
N CYS A 28 -9.62 3.79 -0.54
CA CYS A 28 -8.33 3.50 -1.18
C CYS A 28 -7.76 2.15 -0.74
N GLU A 29 -7.97 1.75 0.52
CA GLU A 29 -7.56 0.41 0.97
C GLU A 29 -8.37 -0.69 0.26
N GLY A 30 -9.68 -0.50 0.13
CA GLY A 30 -10.57 -1.43 -0.59
C GLY A 30 -10.15 -1.63 -2.03
N GLU A 31 -9.83 -0.55 -2.74
CA GLU A 31 -9.39 -0.60 -4.13
C GLU A 31 -8.02 -1.30 -4.26
N VAL A 32 -7.08 -0.99 -3.37
CA VAL A 32 -5.77 -1.69 -3.34
C VAL A 32 -5.98 -3.18 -3.07
N LYS A 33 -6.87 -3.55 -2.16
CA LYS A 33 -7.22 -4.94 -1.86
C LYS A 33 -7.81 -5.64 -3.08
N TYR A 34 -8.69 -4.97 -3.81
CA TYR A 34 -9.25 -5.50 -5.05
C TYR A 34 -8.16 -5.70 -6.12
N ALA A 35 -7.35 -4.68 -6.39
CA ALA A 35 -6.31 -4.70 -7.42
C ALA A 35 -5.20 -5.73 -7.15
N THR A 36 -4.80 -5.90 -5.89
CA THR A 36 -3.76 -6.85 -5.47
C THR A 36 -4.31 -8.25 -5.15
N GLY A 37 -5.64 -8.41 -5.21
CA GLY A 37 -6.35 -9.65 -4.90
C GLY A 37 -6.22 -10.07 -3.44
N GLY A 38 -6.20 -9.12 -2.50
CA GLY A 38 -6.26 -9.37 -1.06
C GLY A 38 -5.22 -8.66 -0.20
N ALA A 39 -4.42 -7.72 -0.74
CA ALA A 39 -3.50 -6.95 0.10
C ALA A 39 -4.27 -5.86 0.88
N ALA A 40 -4.05 -5.83 2.19
CA ALA A 40 -4.59 -4.80 3.07
C ALA A 40 -3.45 -4.12 3.81
N THR A 41 -3.76 -3.00 4.45
CA THR A 41 -2.86 -2.35 5.40
C THR A 41 -2.61 -3.31 6.58
N ARG A 42 -1.35 -3.44 7.02
CA ARG A 42 -0.98 -4.37 8.12
C ARG A 42 -0.38 -3.66 9.31
N CYS A 43 0.45 -2.65 9.05
CA CYS A 43 1.13 -1.91 10.09
C CYS A 43 1.44 -0.50 9.58
N LEU A 44 1.01 0.51 10.33
CA LEU A 44 1.37 1.91 10.15
C LEU A 44 2.79 2.10 10.70
N ILE A 45 3.66 2.75 9.94
CA ILE A 45 5.03 3.07 10.32
C ILE A 45 5.06 4.55 10.69
N GLU A 46 5.31 4.85 11.97
CA GLU A 46 5.34 6.22 12.50
C GLU A 46 6.76 6.77 12.65
N ASP A 47 7.76 5.90 12.71
CA ASP A 47 9.17 6.24 13.00
C ASP A 47 10.06 6.35 11.74
N GLU A 48 9.50 6.13 10.53
CA GLU A 48 10.22 6.21 9.25
C GLU A 48 9.69 7.36 8.38
N GLU A 49 10.60 7.99 7.60
CA GLU A 49 10.22 8.97 6.59
C GLU A 49 9.33 8.34 5.49
N MET A 50 8.37 9.13 5.03
CA MET A 50 7.50 8.71 3.92
C MET A 50 8.33 8.61 2.64
N ILE A 51 8.29 7.45 1.99
CA ILE A 51 8.98 7.23 0.68
C ILE A 51 8.34 8.02 -0.47
N SER A 52 7.17 8.61 -0.25
CA SER A 52 6.39 9.37 -1.22
C SER A 52 5.38 10.24 -0.49
N ASP A 53 5.18 11.47 -0.96
CA ASP A 53 4.15 12.38 -0.44
C ASP A 53 2.75 12.05 -0.96
N LYS A 54 2.60 11.03 -1.81
CA LYS A 54 1.35 10.68 -2.49
C LYS A 54 0.90 9.27 -2.15
N CYS A 55 -0.41 9.13 -1.98
CA CYS A 55 -1.09 7.85 -1.82
C CYS A 55 -0.87 6.97 -3.04
N ILE A 56 -0.54 5.71 -2.80
CA ILE A 56 -0.27 4.72 -3.83
C ILE A 56 -1.44 4.54 -4.81
N TRP A 57 -2.68 4.70 -4.33
CA TRP A 57 -3.89 4.53 -5.14
C TRP A 57 -4.36 5.82 -5.81
N CYS A 58 -4.81 6.79 -5.01
CA CYS A 58 -5.53 7.97 -5.50
C CYS A 58 -4.62 9.17 -5.82
N GLY A 59 -3.32 9.09 -5.53
CA GLY A 59 -2.37 10.19 -5.74
C GLY A 59 -2.56 11.42 -4.82
N LYS A 60 -3.57 11.42 -3.93
CA LYS A 60 -3.76 12.44 -2.89
C LYS A 60 -2.58 12.45 -1.90
N PRO A 61 -2.37 13.53 -1.13
CA PRO A 61 -1.31 13.57 -0.11
C PRO A 61 -1.38 12.37 0.83
N ALA A 62 -0.26 11.66 0.95
CA ALA A 62 -0.13 10.56 1.90
C ALA A 62 -0.05 11.11 3.32
N LYS A 63 -0.71 10.41 4.25
CA LYS A 63 -0.68 10.73 5.68
C LYS A 63 0.10 9.71 6.48
N HIS A 64 0.13 8.48 5.99
CA HIS A 64 0.71 7.35 6.69
C HIS A 64 1.59 6.53 5.76
N MET A 65 2.74 6.13 6.28
CA MET A 65 3.57 5.09 5.67
C MET A 65 3.07 3.74 6.17
N VAL A 66 2.82 2.78 5.28
CA VAL A 66 2.18 1.52 5.67
C VAL A 66 2.88 0.31 5.04
N TYR A 67 3.00 -0.75 5.82
CA TYR A 67 3.22 -2.09 5.29
C TYR A 67 1.92 -2.68 4.78
N TRP A 68 1.87 -2.92 3.48
CA TRP A 68 0.80 -3.66 2.83
C TRP A 68 1.16 -5.13 2.79
N GLY A 69 0.19 -6.00 3.05
CA GLY A 69 0.40 -7.44 3.03
C GLY A 69 -0.86 -8.17 2.62
N LYS A 70 -0.69 -9.24 1.85
CA LYS A 70 -1.78 -10.13 1.44
C LYS A 70 -2.05 -11.16 2.53
N SER A 71 -3.28 -11.17 3.07
CA SER A 71 -3.75 -12.31 3.87
C SER A 71 -4.32 -13.39 2.96
N TYR A 72 -4.24 -14.63 3.46
CA TYR A 72 -4.68 -15.86 2.80
C TYR A 72 -6.08 -15.77 2.19
#